data_AF-A7Z0I4-F1
#
_entry.id   AF-A7Z0I4-F1
#
_cell.length_a   1.000
_cell.length_b   1.000
_cell.length_c   1.000
_cell.angle_alpha   90.00
_cell.angle_beta   90.00
_cell.angle_gamma   90.00
#
_symmetry.space_group_name_H-M   'P 1'
#
loop_
_entity.id
_entity.type
_entity.pdbx_description
1 polymer ?
#
loop_
_entity_poly.entity_id
_entity_poly.type
_entity_poly.pdbx_seq_one_letter_code
_entity_poly.pdbx_strand_id
1 'polypeptide(L)'
;MTLTTQFYTMLAMTGMGAWLGASLDTYRLFVSRAKTARWLLFIHDILFWIVQGLLFFYVLLNVNEGELRVYIFLAVLLGIATYQSLFKRMYIKILKFAIHLAVSLYQFAKKLIQHVLFRPVLLLFKLLIGLITVVSLYSYRVSAFFAKCLFKIVTFLLYPLFFLLKQLLKLLPEKWRLTFKRYFQKSAGFLQKSKKLIITIRSTMIRILKR
;
A
#
# COMPACT_ATOMS: atom_id res chain seq x y z
N MET A 1 -43.55 -48.89 13.88
CA MET A 1 -42.31 -48.30 14.45
C MET A 1 -41.94 -49.03 15.72
N THR A 2 -40.69 -49.46 15.86
CA THR A 2 -40.17 -50.07 17.11
C THR A 2 -39.76 -48.98 18.10
N LEU A 3 -39.71 -49.29 19.40
CA LEU A 3 -39.27 -48.34 20.43
C LEU A 3 -37.86 -47.79 20.14
N THR A 4 -36.99 -48.63 19.59
CA THR A 4 -35.62 -48.28 19.20
C THR A 4 -35.59 -47.19 18.12
N THR A 5 -36.44 -47.28 17.09
CA THR A 5 -36.57 -46.23 16.07
C THR A 5 -37.05 -44.91 16.64
N GLN A 6 -37.95 -44.95 17.64
CA GLN A 6 -38.43 -43.72 18.30
C GLN A 6 -37.33 -43.04 19.12
N PHE A 7 -36.56 -43.80 19.91
CA PHE A 7 -35.41 -43.25 20.65
C PHE A 7 -34.34 -42.68 19.72
N TYR A 8 -34.02 -43.39 18.64
CA TYR A 8 -33.07 -42.91 17.64
C TYR A 8 -33.56 -41.61 16.98
N THR A 9 -34.85 -41.52 16.64
CA THR A 9 -35.49 -40.29 16.16
C THR A 9 -35.37 -39.16 17.16
N MET A 10 -35.68 -39.40 18.44
CA MET A 10 -35.58 -38.38 19.48
C MET A 10 -34.14 -37.87 19.65
N LEU A 11 -33.13 -38.74 19.63
CA LEU A 11 -31.74 -38.33 19.70
C LEU A 11 -31.30 -37.54 18.47
N ALA A 12 -31.66 -38.00 17.26
CA ALA A 12 -31.34 -37.30 16.02
C ALA A 12 -31.98 -35.89 15.99
N MET A 13 -33.21 -35.76 16.46
CA MET A 13 -33.94 -34.49 16.52
C MET A 13 -33.39 -33.55 17.59
N THR A 14 -32.94 -34.11 18.72
CA THR A 14 -32.19 -33.36 19.75
C THR A 14 -30.86 -32.85 19.18
N GLY A 15 -30.13 -33.69 18.44
CA GLY A 15 -28.91 -33.31 17.74
C GLY A 15 -29.15 -32.21 16.71
N MET A 16 -30.24 -32.30 15.94
CA MET A 16 -30.64 -31.26 14.99
C MET A 16 -31.00 -29.95 15.70
N GLY A 17 -31.66 -30.01 16.86
CA GLY A 17 -31.91 -28.83 17.71
C GLY A 17 -30.62 -28.17 18.20
N ALA A 18 -29.64 -28.98 18.62
CA ALA A 18 -28.33 -28.47 19.01
C ALA A 18 -27.57 -27.86 17.81
N TRP A 19 -27.65 -28.49 16.64
CA TRP A 19 -27.11 -27.98 15.38
C TRP A 19 -27.73 -26.63 14.99
N LEU A 20 -29.06 -26.50 15.08
CA LEU A 20 -29.77 -25.24 14.84
C LEU A 20 -29.26 -24.13 15.75
N GLY A 21 -29.09 -24.42 17.06
CA GLY A 21 -28.52 -23.48 18.02
C GLY A 21 -27.10 -23.04 17.66
N ALA A 22 -26.24 -23.99 17.32
CA ALA A 22 -24.86 -23.72 16.89
C ALA A 22 -24.78 -22.91 15.59
N SER A 23 -25.60 -23.27 14.61
CA SER A 23 -25.66 -22.61 13.31
C SER A 23 -26.17 -21.17 13.44
N LEU A 24 -27.16 -20.92 14.30
CA LEU A 24 -27.66 -19.58 14.60
C LEU A 24 -26.59 -18.70 15.27
N ASP A 25 -25.84 -19.21 16.23
CA ASP A 25 -24.77 -18.45 16.89
C ASP A 25 -23.62 -18.15 15.89
N THR A 26 -23.28 -19.10 15.01
CA THR A 26 -22.30 -18.89 13.94
C THR A 26 -22.77 -17.83 12.96
N TYR A 27 -24.01 -17.93 12.49
CA TYR A 27 -24.61 -16.96 11.60
C TYR A 27 -24.57 -15.55 12.21
N ARG A 28 -24.93 -15.41 13.49
CA ARG A 28 -24.86 -14.12 14.22
C ARG A 28 -23.44 -13.57 14.36
N LEU A 29 -22.43 -14.44 14.46
CA LEU A 29 -21.04 -14.01 14.58
C LEU A 29 -20.49 -13.49 13.24
N PHE A 30 -20.82 -14.16 12.13
CA PHE A 30 -20.39 -13.76 10.79
C PHE A 30 -21.17 -12.55 10.25
N VAL A 31 -22.49 -12.50 10.51
CA VAL A 31 -23.37 -11.46 10.01
C VAL A 31 -23.54 -10.36 11.07
N SER A 32 -22.70 -9.32 10.99
CA SER A 32 -22.85 -8.14 11.83
C SER A 32 -24.03 -7.29 11.36
N ARG A 33 -25.14 -7.33 12.10
CA ARG A 33 -26.38 -6.57 11.79
C ARG A 33 -26.16 -5.05 11.67
N ALA A 34 -25.16 -4.50 12.37
CA ALA A 34 -24.85 -3.07 12.33
C ALA A 34 -24.13 -2.61 11.06
N LYS A 35 -23.42 -3.52 10.37
CA LYS A 35 -22.59 -3.19 9.19
C LYS A 35 -23.19 -3.67 7.87
N THR A 36 -24.19 -4.54 7.93
CA THR A 36 -24.77 -5.18 6.75
C THR A 36 -26.03 -4.45 6.31
N ALA A 37 -26.18 -4.20 5.00
CA ALA A 37 -27.37 -3.58 4.45
C ALA A 37 -28.64 -4.41 4.76
N ARG A 38 -29.75 -3.75 5.08
CA ARG A 38 -31.00 -4.39 5.51
C ARG A 38 -31.55 -5.40 4.49
N TRP A 39 -31.44 -5.09 3.19
CA TRP A 39 -31.84 -5.99 2.11
C TRP A 39 -31.00 -7.27 2.06
N LEU A 40 -29.68 -7.16 2.27
CA LEU A 40 -28.79 -8.32 2.25
C LEU A 40 -29.00 -9.21 3.48
N LEU A 41 -29.29 -8.61 4.65
CA LEU A 41 -29.70 -9.34 5.85
C LEU A 41 -30.96 -10.17 5.62
N PHE A 42 -31.96 -9.59 4.95
CA PHE A 42 -33.20 -10.28 4.64
C PHE A 42 -32.98 -11.51 3.75
N ILE A 43 -32.17 -11.37 2.69
CA ILE A 43 -31.81 -12.49 1.81
C ILE A 43 -31.07 -13.59 2.59
N HIS A 44 -30.11 -13.22 3.43
CA HIS A 44 -29.37 -14.18 4.25
C HIS A 44 -30.26 -14.88 5.29
N ASP A 45 -31.18 -14.14 5.93
CA ASP A 45 -32.12 -14.72 6.91
C ASP A 45 -33.04 -15.73 6.20
N ILE A 46 -33.59 -15.41 5.02
CA ILE A 46 -34.41 -16.36 4.23
C ILE A 46 -33.61 -17.58 3.84
N LEU A 47 -32.42 -17.39 3.26
CA LEU A 47 -31.58 -18.50 2.80
C LEU A 47 -31.20 -19.41 3.96
N PHE A 48 -30.86 -18.83 5.11
CA PHE A 48 -30.56 -19.57 6.33
C PHE A 48 -31.75 -20.45 6.75
N TRP A 49 -32.95 -19.89 6.87
CA TRP A 49 -34.13 -20.66 7.28
C TRP A 49 -34.52 -21.74 6.27
N ILE A 50 -34.38 -21.48 4.96
CA ILE A 50 -34.60 -22.50 3.92
C ILE A 50 -33.62 -23.67 4.09
N VAL A 51 -32.33 -23.38 4.22
CA VAL A 51 -31.31 -24.43 4.39
C VAL A 51 -31.54 -25.22 5.67
N GLN A 52 -31.83 -24.55 6.79
CA GLN A 52 -32.11 -25.23 8.05
C GLN A 52 -33.40 -26.07 8.00
N GLY A 53 -34.45 -25.56 7.35
CA GLY A 53 -35.70 -26.29 7.15
C GLY A 53 -35.52 -27.53 6.27
N LEU A 54 -34.76 -27.40 5.18
CA LEU A 54 -34.41 -28.53 4.31
C LEU A 54 -33.57 -29.58 5.04
N LEU A 55 -32.56 -29.15 5.81
CA LEU A 55 -31.76 -30.06 6.63
C LEU A 55 -32.61 -30.76 7.69
N PHE A 56 -33.50 -30.04 8.36
CA PHE A 56 -34.41 -30.59 9.35
C PHE A 56 -35.30 -31.67 8.73
N PHE A 57 -35.93 -31.36 7.58
CA PHE A 57 -36.79 -32.30 6.88
C PHE A 57 -36.01 -33.50 6.32
N TYR A 58 -34.79 -33.29 5.83
CA TYR A 58 -33.93 -34.36 5.35
C TYR A 58 -33.57 -35.37 6.45
N VAL A 59 -33.16 -34.87 7.62
CA VAL A 59 -32.88 -35.74 8.78
C VAL A 59 -34.15 -36.45 9.24
N LEU A 60 -35.30 -35.75 9.23
CA LEU A 60 -36.59 -36.34 9.58
C LEU A 60 -37.01 -37.45 8.60
N LEU A 61 -36.79 -37.24 7.30
CA LEU A 61 -37.09 -38.22 6.25
C LEU A 61 -36.24 -39.47 6.41
N ASN A 62 -34.95 -39.31 6.71
CA ASN A 62 -34.02 -40.43 6.88
C ASN A 62 -34.33 -41.26 8.12
N VAL A 63 -34.74 -40.61 9.21
CA VAL A 63 -34.87 -41.26 10.52
C VAL A 63 -36.28 -41.75 10.82
N ASN A 64 -37.31 -41.06 10.32
CA ASN A 64 -38.71 -41.28 10.67
C ASN A 64 -39.65 -41.27 9.46
N GLU A 65 -39.11 -41.45 8.24
CA GLU A 65 -39.83 -41.36 6.96
C GLU A 65 -40.62 -40.06 6.76
N GLY A 66 -40.24 -38.98 7.46
CA GLY A 66 -40.89 -37.68 7.34
C GLY A 66 -42.16 -37.55 8.19
N GLU A 67 -42.50 -38.53 9.04
CA GLU A 67 -43.65 -38.42 9.92
C GLU A 67 -43.43 -37.33 10.98
N LEU A 68 -44.26 -36.30 10.95
CA LEU A 68 -44.25 -35.21 11.93
C LEU A 68 -45.11 -35.58 13.13
N ARG A 69 -44.50 -35.65 14.32
CA ARG A 69 -45.16 -35.95 15.59
C ARG A 69 -44.76 -34.95 16.66
N VAL A 70 -45.62 -34.73 17.65
CA VAL A 70 -45.43 -33.68 18.68
C VAL A 70 -44.13 -33.88 19.48
N TYR A 71 -43.75 -35.12 19.79
CA TYR A 71 -42.51 -35.40 20.54
C TYR A 71 -41.24 -34.99 19.78
N ILE A 72 -41.29 -34.86 18.45
CA ILE A 72 -40.16 -34.43 17.63
C ILE A 72 -39.84 -32.97 17.89
N PHE A 73 -40.87 -32.12 17.95
CA PHE A 73 -40.71 -30.72 18.30
C PHE A 73 -40.15 -30.55 19.73
N LEU A 74 -40.63 -31.36 20.68
CA LEU A 74 -40.08 -31.39 22.04
C LEU A 74 -38.60 -31.79 22.06
N ALA A 75 -38.20 -32.80 21.29
CA ALA A 75 -36.81 -33.21 21.17
C ALA A 75 -35.92 -32.10 20.58
N VAL A 76 -36.39 -31.40 19.55
CA VAL A 76 -35.67 -30.23 18.98
C VAL A 76 -35.52 -29.11 20.01
N LEU A 77 -36.60 -28.76 20.71
CA LEU A 77 -36.58 -27.73 21.76
C LEU A 77 -35.60 -28.10 22.88
N LEU A 78 -35.60 -29.37 23.30
CA LEU A 78 -34.64 -29.90 24.25
C LEU A 78 -33.20 -29.79 23.73
N GLY A 79 -32.98 -30.11 22.45
CA GLY A 79 -31.68 -29.95 21.79
C GLY A 79 -31.17 -28.51 21.81
N ILE A 80 -32.03 -27.56 21.48
CA ILE A 80 -31.71 -26.13 21.52
C ILE A 80 -31.38 -25.69 22.95
N ALA A 81 -32.19 -26.10 23.94
CA ALA A 81 -31.96 -25.78 25.35
C ALA A 81 -30.63 -26.37 25.87
N THR A 82 -30.34 -27.62 25.50
CA THR A 82 -29.09 -28.32 25.84
C THR A 82 -27.89 -27.59 25.26
N TYR A 83 -27.96 -27.22 23.98
CA TYR A 83 -26.91 -26.42 23.35
C TYR A 83 -26.72 -25.07 24.05
N GLN A 84 -27.81 -24.35 24.31
CA GLN A 84 -27.77 -23.01 24.90
C GLN A 84 -27.18 -23.02 26.32
N SER A 85 -27.47 -24.04 27.13
CA SER A 85 -27.01 -24.17 28.51
C SER A 85 -25.59 -24.71 28.62
N LEU A 86 -25.28 -25.83 27.95
CA LEU A 86 -24.00 -26.53 28.14
C LEU A 86 -22.94 -26.14 27.08
N PHE A 87 -23.32 -26.13 25.81
CA PHE A 87 -22.33 -26.12 24.72
C PHE A 87 -22.02 -24.72 24.20
N LYS A 88 -22.92 -23.76 24.35
CA LYS A 88 -22.78 -22.40 23.79
C LYS A 88 -21.45 -21.74 24.15
N ARG A 89 -21.06 -21.77 25.43
CA ARG A 89 -19.83 -21.11 25.90
C ARG A 89 -18.58 -21.75 25.30
N MET A 90 -18.55 -23.08 25.21
CA MET A 90 -17.43 -23.81 24.61
C MET A 90 -17.38 -23.59 23.10
N TYR A 91 -18.52 -23.69 22.42
CA TYR A 91 -18.65 -23.49 20.99
C TYR A 91 -18.16 -22.11 20.55
N ILE A 92 -18.62 -21.03 21.21
CA ILE A 92 -18.21 -19.67 20.87
C ILE A 92 -16.71 -19.45 21.11
N LYS A 93 -16.13 -20.06 22.17
CA LYS A 93 -14.68 -20.00 22.41
C LYS A 93 -13.89 -20.65 21.28
N ILE A 94 -14.29 -21.86 20.88
CA ILE A 94 -13.65 -22.59 19.77
C ILE A 94 -13.79 -21.81 18.47
N LEU A 95 -14.99 -21.29 18.18
CA LEU A 95 -15.26 -20.53 16.97
C LEU A 95 -14.42 -19.25 16.90
N LYS A 96 -14.34 -18.49 18.01
CA LYS A 96 -13.46 -17.33 18.08
C LYS A 96 -11.99 -17.71 17.94
N PHE A 97 -11.55 -18.80 18.58
CA PHE A 97 -10.17 -19.28 18.44
C PHE A 97 -9.85 -19.63 16.98
N ALA A 98 -10.75 -20.35 16.30
CA ALA A 98 -10.61 -20.68 14.88
C ALA A 98 -10.51 -19.42 14.00
N ILE A 99 -11.34 -18.41 14.26
CA ILE A 99 -11.26 -17.12 13.54
C ILE A 99 -9.92 -16.42 13.81
N HIS A 100 -9.48 -16.34 15.06
CA HIS A 100 -8.19 -15.71 15.40
C HIS A 100 -7.02 -16.45 14.74
N LEU A 101 -7.07 -17.79 14.73
CA LEU A 101 -6.06 -18.62 14.07
C LEU A 101 -6.03 -18.35 12.56
N ALA A 102 -7.19 -18.33 11.91
CA ALA A 102 -7.30 -18.01 10.48
C ALA A 102 -6.76 -16.61 10.15
N VAL A 103 -7.12 -15.59 10.95
CA VAL A 103 -6.62 -14.23 10.79
C VAL A 103 -5.11 -14.16 11.02
N SER A 104 -4.61 -14.85 12.03
CA SER A 104 -3.17 -14.92 12.33
C SER A 104 -2.40 -15.55 11.17
N LEU A 105 -2.89 -16.67 10.62
CA LEU A 105 -2.31 -17.31 9.45
C LEU A 105 -2.32 -16.39 8.23
N TYR A 106 -3.42 -15.68 7.98
CA TYR A 106 -3.50 -14.72 6.88
C TYR A 106 -2.49 -13.58 7.04
N GLN A 107 -2.39 -13.00 8.25
CA GLN A 107 -1.41 -11.94 8.52
C GLN A 107 0.03 -12.45 8.42
N PHE A 108 0.29 -13.67 8.88
CA PHE A 108 1.58 -14.33 8.75
C PHE A 108 1.95 -14.55 7.29
N ALA A 109 1.04 -15.10 6.47
CA ALA A 109 1.23 -15.28 5.04
C ALA A 109 1.49 -13.95 4.33
N LYS A 110 0.73 -12.90 4.65
CA LYS A 110 0.95 -11.54 4.11
C LYS A 110 2.33 -11.01 4.48
N LYS A 111 2.75 -11.16 5.73
CA LYS A 111 4.08 -10.73 6.20
C LYS A 111 5.19 -11.51 5.51
N LEU A 112 5.04 -12.82 5.33
CA LEU A 112 5.97 -13.65 4.57
C LEU A 112 6.11 -13.16 3.14
N ILE A 113 4.99 -12.98 2.43
CA ILE A 113 4.98 -12.47 1.05
C ILE A 113 5.67 -11.09 0.98
N GLN A 114 5.36 -10.17 1.91
CA GLN A 114 6.00 -8.86 1.94
C GLN A 114 7.52 -8.92 2.21
N HIS A 115 7.95 -9.75 3.15
CA HIS A 115 9.37 -9.86 3.48
C HIS A 115 10.17 -10.60 2.40
N VAL A 116 9.60 -11.66 1.85
CA VAL A 116 10.29 -12.55 0.91
C VAL A 116 10.30 -11.98 -0.50
N LEU A 117 9.24 -11.31 -0.95
CA LEU A 117 9.17 -10.81 -2.33
C LEU A 117 9.47 -9.32 -2.44
N PHE A 118 8.81 -8.47 -1.65
CA PHE A 118 8.92 -7.02 -1.86
C PHE A 118 10.27 -6.45 -1.42
N ARG A 119 10.82 -6.90 -0.29
CA ARG A 119 12.10 -6.38 0.22
C ARG A 119 13.30 -6.67 -0.69
N PRO A 120 13.55 -7.90 -1.18
CA PRO A 120 14.70 -8.14 -2.04
C PRO A 120 14.55 -7.43 -3.40
N VAL A 121 13.34 -7.37 -3.95
CA VAL A 121 13.09 -6.66 -5.22
C VAL A 121 13.40 -5.16 -5.08
N LEU A 122 12.95 -4.52 -3.99
CA LEU A 122 13.28 -3.12 -3.73
C LEU A 122 14.78 -2.89 -3.52
N LEU A 123 15.47 -3.84 -2.88
CA LEU A 123 16.93 -3.77 -2.69
C LEU A 123 17.64 -3.84 -4.05
N LEU A 124 17.22 -4.74 -4.94
CA LEU A 124 17.77 -4.84 -6.30
C LEU A 124 17.56 -3.54 -7.09
N PHE A 125 16.37 -2.94 -7.05
CA PHE A 125 16.13 -1.64 -7.70
C PHE A 125 17.01 -0.53 -7.12
N LYS A 126 17.18 -0.47 -5.78
CA LYS A 126 18.07 0.50 -5.15
C LYS A 126 19.53 0.31 -5.57
N LEU A 127 20.00 -0.94 -5.70
CA LEU A 127 21.35 -1.22 -6.18
C LEU A 127 21.53 -0.77 -7.64
N LEU A 128 20.56 -1.05 -8.51
CA LEU A 128 20.59 -0.62 -9.91
C LEU A 128 20.64 0.90 -10.05
N ILE A 129 19.77 1.63 -9.34
CA ILE A 129 19.77 3.10 -9.34
C ILE A 129 21.09 3.64 -8.76
N GLY A 130 21.61 3.00 -7.70
CA GLY A 130 22.91 3.33 -7.12
C GLY A 130 24.05 3.22 -8.14
N LEU A 131 24.11 2.12 -8.89
CA LEU A 131 25.10 1.91 -9.96
C LEU A 131 25.00 2.99 -11.05
N ILE A 132 23.79 3.27 -11.54
CA ILE A 132 23.55 4.30 -12.56
C ILE A 132 24.02 5.67 -12.04
N THR A 133 23.73 6.00 -10.79
CA THR A 133 24.10 7.28 -10.18
C THR A 133 25.61 7.43 -10.06
N VAL A 134 26.31 6.35 -9.66
CA VAL A 134 27.78 6.34 -9.57
C VAL A 134 28.41 6.53 -10.94
N VAL A 135 27.93 5.82 -11.96
CA VAL A 135 28.42 5.94 -13.35
C VAL A 135 28.21 7.37 -13.86
N SER A 136 27.00 7.91 -13.70
CA SER A 136 26.67 9.28 -14.14
C SER A 136 27.55 10.34 -13.48
N LEU A 137 27.77 10.23 -12.17
CA LEU A 137 28.62 11.16 -11.43
C LEU A 137 30.08 11.07 -11.90
N TYR A 138 30.57 9.85 -12.17
CA TYR A 138 31.92 9.64 -12.68
C TYR A 138 32.09 10.26 -14.07
N SER A 139 31.15 10.01 -14.98
CA SER A 139 31.13 10.64 -16.32
C SER A 139 31.16 12.16 -16.22
N TYR A 140 30.34 12.76 -15.37
CA TYR A 140 30.33 14.21 -15.16
C TYR A 140 31.67 14.74 -14.63
N ARG A 141 32.31 14.04 -13.67
CA ARG A 141 33.62 14.43 -13.13
C ARG A 141 34.69 14.43 -14.21
N VAL A 142 34.70 13.41 -15.08
CA VAL A 142 35.64 13.31 -16.20
C VAL A 142 35.40 14.45 -17.19
N SER A 143 34.17 14.68 -17.63
CA SER A 143 33.85 15.79 -18.54
C SER A 143 34.22 17.16 -17.95
N ALA A 144 33.96 17.38 -16.66
CA ALA A 144 34.33 18.61 -15.97
C ALA A 144 35.85 18.79 -15.86
N PHE A 145 36.62 17.70 -15.67
CA PHE A 145 38.07 17.73 -15.70
C PHE A 145 38.60 18.18 -17.06
N PHE A 146 38.10 17.58 -18.15
CA PHE A 146 38.47 17.98 -19.51
C PHE A 146 38.10 19.43 -19.81
N ALA A 147 36.88 19.87 -19.47
CA ALA A 147 36.46 21.25 -19.67
C ALA A 147 37.36 22.25 -18.90
N LYS A 148 37.75 21.91 -17.66
CA LYS A 148 38.68 22.74 -16.87
C LYS A 148 40.07 22.79 -17.49
N CYS A 149 40.59 21.65 -17.94
CA CYS A 149 41.87 21.59 -18.64
C CYS A 149 41.85 22.44 -19.91
N LEU A 150 40.80 22.30 -20.73
CA LEU A 150 40.63 23.04 -21.98
C LEU A 150 40.49 24.54 -21.73
N PHE A 151 39.71 24.96 -20.73
CA PHE A 151 39.62 26.36 -20.33
C PHE A 151 40.98 26.91 -19.87
N LYS A 152 41.77 26.13 -19.14
CA LYS A 152 43.11 26.53 -18.69
C LYS A 152 44.07 26.70 -19.87
N ILE A 153 44.01 25.81 -20.86
CA ILE A 153 44.81 25.88 -22.10
C ILE A 153 44.40 27.10 -22.94
N VAL A 154 43.11 27.33 -23.16
CA VAL A 154 42.61 28.49 -23.91
C VAL A 154 43.01 29.79 -23.22
N THR A 155 42.87 29.85 -21.89
CA THR A 155 43.31 31.02 -21.12
C THR A 155 44.82 31.24 -21.24
N PHE A 156 45.60 30.15 -21.18
CA PHE A 156 47.06 30.21 -21.38
C PHE A 156 47.45 30.68 -22.78
N LEU A 157 46.72 30.28 -23.83
CA LEU A 157 46.97 30.68 -25.22
C LEU A 157 46.53 32.13 -25.51
N LEU A 158 45.43 32.58 -24.91
CA LEU A 158 44.95 33.95 -25.04
C LEU A 158 45.76 34.95 -24.20
N TYR A 159 46.45 34.50 -23.16
CA TYR A 159 47.31 35.32 -22.31
C TYR A 159 48.45 36.04 -23.06
N PRO A 160 49.29 35.38 -23.89
CA PRO A 160 50.32 36.06 -24.67
C PRO A 160 49.72 37.03 -25.69
N LEU A 161 48.53 36.72 -26.23
CA LEU A 161 47.83 37.59 -27.16
C LEU A 161 47.35 38.88 -26.47
N PHE A 162 46.80 38.76 -25.26
CA PHE A 162 46.42 39.91 -24.44
C PHE A 162 47.63 40.73 -23.98
N PHE A 163 48.77 40.06 -23.71
CA PHE A 163 50.03 40.70 -23.36
C PHE A 163 50.59 41.51 -24.54
N LEU A 164 50.61 40.94 -25.75
CA LEU A 164 51.02 41.62 -26.98
C LEU A 164 50.09 42.80 -27.31
N LEU A 165 48.77 42.62 -27.17
CA LEU A 165 47.78 43.70 -27.37
C LEU A 165 48.03 44.88 -26.40
N LYS A 166 48.36 44.57 -25.14
CA LYS A 166 48.72 45.58 -24.12
C LYS A 166 50.01 46.32 -24.48
N GLN A 167 50.97 45.63 -25.09
CA GLN A 167 52.24 46.21 -25.52
C GLN A 167 52.05 47.13 -26.74
N LEU A 168 51.22 46.72 -27.72
CA LEU A 168 50.78 47.54 -28.85
C LEU A 168 49.99 48.77 -28.39
N LEU A 169 49.11 48.65 -27.41
CA LEU A 169 48.36 49.78 -26.84
C LEU A 169 49.25 50.84 -26.17
N LYS A 170 50.47 50.46 -25.76
CA LYS A 170 51.45 51.37 -25.14
C LYS A 170 52.21 52.22 -26.17
N LEU A 171 52.22 51.79 -27.45
CA LEU A 171 52.87 52.47 -28.58
C LEU A 171 51.91 53.39 -29.36
N LEU A 172 50.61 53.39 -29.04
CA LEU A 172 49.59 54.23 -29.69
C LEU A 172 49.59 55.67 -29.12
N PRO A 173 49.45 56.70 -29.98
CA PRO A 173 49.37 58.10 -29.56
C PRO A 173 48.20 58.37 -28.60
N GLU A 174 48.39 59.31 -27.66
CA GLU A 174 47.49 59.66 -26.54
C GLU A 174 45.99 59.73 -26.92
N LYS A 175 45.66 60.28 -28.10
CA LYS A 175 44.28 60.42 -28.61
C LYS A 175 43.58 59.07 -28.81
N TRP A 176 44.28 58.07 -29.34
CA TRP A 176 43.73 56.74 -29.57
C TRP A 176 43.67 55.92 -28.29
N ARG A 177 44.62 56.11 -27.38
CA ARG A 177 44.63 55.47 -26.05
C ARG A 177 43.42 55.89 -25.21
N LEU A 178 43.02 57.16 -25.25
CA LEU A 178 41.81 57.67 -24.60
C LEU A 178 40.52 57.12 -25.24
N THR A 179 40.49 56.96 -26.56
CA THR A 179 39.35 56.40 -27.29
C THR A 179 39.14 54.92 -26.95
N PHE A 180 40.23 54.15 -26.90
CA PHE A 180 40.20 52.76 -26.44
C PHE A 180 39.74 52.65 -24.98
N LYS A 181 40.21 53.55 -24.10
CA LYS A 181 39.81 53.60 -22.68
C LYS A 181 38.31 53.91 -22.52
N ARG A 182 37.75 54.81 -23.35
CA ARG A 182 36.31 55.09 -23.41
C ARG A 182 35.49 53.89 -23.90
N TYR A 183 35.98 53.19 -24.91
CA TYR A 183 35.31 51.98 -25.42
C TYR A 183 35.32 50.85 -24.38
N PHE A 184 36.47 50.63 -23.73
CA PHE A 184 36.61 49.62 -22.67
C PHE A 184 35.78 49.97 -21.43
N GLN A 185 35.67 51.26 -21.05
CA GLN A 185 34.74 51.71 -20.00
C GLN A 185 33.27 51.47 -20.37
N LYS A 186 32.90 51.66 -21.64
CA LYS A 186 31.54 51.35 -22.14
C LYS A 186 31.25 49.85 -22.03
N SER A 187 32.21 49.00 -22.41
CA SER A 187 32.12 47.54 -22.28
C SER A 187 32.10 47.09 -20.81
N ALA A 188 32.88 47.72 -19.93
CA ALA A 188 32.87 47.48 -18.49
C ALA A 188 31.52 47.85 -17.86
N GLY A 189 30.92 48.98 -18.28
CA GLY A 189 29.57 49.37 -17.87
C GLY A 189 28.49 48.39 -18.32
N PHE A 190 28.62 47.83 -19.53
CA PHE A 190 27.73 46.79 -20.03
C PHE A 190 27.86 45.47 -19.24
N LEU A 191 29.09 45.04 -18.94
CA LEU A 191 29.37 43.87 -18.08
C LEU A 191 28.82 44.06 -16.65
N GLN A 192 28.94 45.27 -16.09
CA GLN A 192 28.42 45.59 -14.76
C GLN A 192 26.89 45.58 -14.73
N LYS A 193 26.25 46.06 -15.82
CA LYS A 193 24.80 46.00 -16.01
C LYS A 193 24.30 44.56 -16.12
N SER A 194 24.97 43.72 -16.91
CA SER A 194 24.65 42.28 -17.03
C SER A 194 24.84 41.54 -15.70
N LYS A 195 25.91 41.83 -14.95
CA LYS A 195 26.11 41.26 -13.60
C LYS A 195 24.99 41.65 -12.64
N LYS A 196 24.54 42.92 -12.67
CA LYS A 196 23.43 43.40 -11.85
C LYS A 196 22.11 42.71 -12.23
N LEU A 197 21.87 42.51 -13.52
CA LEU A 197 20.68 41.80 -14.04
C LEU A 197 20.63 40.34 -13.55
N ILE A 198 21.77 39.63 -13.59
CA ILE A 198 21.88 38.24 -13.11
C ILE A 198 21.60 38.17 -11.59
N ILE A 199 22.11 39.11 -10.81
CA ILE A 199 21.86 39.17 -9.36
C ILE A 199 20.37 39.41 -9.07
N THR A 200 19.72 40.33 -9.80
CA THR A 200 18.29 40.63 -9.65
C THR A 200 17.41 39.44 -10.06
N ILE A 201 17.73 38.76 -11.16
CA ILE A 201 17.00 37.56 -11.59
C ILE A 201 17.15 36.45 -10.53
N ARG A 202 18.36 36.24 -10.01
CA ARG A 202 18.61 35.23 -8.97
C ARG A 202 17.86 35.54 -7.68
N SER A 203 17.84 36.79 -7.21
CA SER A 203 17.13 37.17 -5.99
C SER A 203 15.61 37.08 -6.14
N THR A 204 15.08 37.40 -7.32
CA THR A 204 13.65 37.27 -7.63
C THR A 204 13.23 35.80 -7.70
N MET A 205 14.03 34.96 -8.33
CA MET A 205 13.79 33.52 -8.41
C MET A 205 13.78 32.85 -7.03
N ILE A 206 14.72 33.23 -6.14
CA ILE A 206 14.73 32.75 -4.74
C ILE A 206 13.49 33.19 -3.96
N ARG A 207 12.99 34.41 -4.20
CA ARG A 207 11.80 34.94 -3.51
C ARG A 207 10.51 34.23 -3.96
N ILE A 208 10.42 33.85 -5.23
CA ILE A 208 9.30 33.07 -5.77
C ILE A 208 9.33 31.63 -5.23
N LEU A 209 10.52 31.03 -5.13
CA LEU A 209 10.67 29.64 -4.69
C LEU A 209 10.41 29.41 -3.18
N LYS A 210 10.34 30.49 -2.39
CA LYS A 210 10.13 30.46 -0.94
C LYS A 210 8.68 30.76 -0.53
N ARG A 211 7.79 30.96 -1.50
CA ARG A 211 6.35 31.23 -1.35
C ARG A 211 5.57 30.01 -1.80
#